data_AF-A0A0S8I2X2-F1
#
_entry.id   AF-A0A0S8I2X2-F1
#
_cell.length_a   1.000
_cell.length_b   1.000
_cell.length_c   1.000
_cell.angle_alpha   90.00
_cell.angle_beta   90.00
_cell.angle_gamma   90.00
#
_symmetry.space_group_name_H-M   'P 1'
#
loop_
_entity.id
_entity.type
_entity.pdbx_description
1 polymer ?
#
loop_
_entity_poly.entity_id
_entity_poly.type
_entity_poly.pdbx_seq_one_letter_code
_entity_poly.pdbx_strand_id
1 'polypeptide(L)'
;MEIIIITLIIIAFISAVLSSIIADKKGYSSSAWFFCGLIFGILGLIAAAGLPRNPDLLIRGSSLLKTCPRCFEIVKIDAQVCKFCGRKFSKNEIISDLGNAMIEGRKARIIAIEHLANFDGDKIIPFLEQALQYRDPQTIESASDVLLKLDTVPALVKVLKSDDFQKRSKAYERLKEKADKTSAPELISILDEDFDEKPKIIELLGSLGDNSVIPKLIDIAENKELPDSAASISALSNFKDPVVVNTLIRLLNNKEKKVRQEAKKSLLKIGDFALQFLDKEKDNEDKYLKKQIDKIIKEIKPKEQN
;
A
#
# COMPACT_ATOMS: atom_id res chain seq x y z
N MET A 1 2.44 58.01 33.34
CA MET A 1 3.45 56.94 33.51
C MET A 1 2.84 55.73 34.22
N GLU A 2 2.18 55.93 35.36
CA GLU A 2 1.48 54.86 36.10
C GLU A 2 0.44 54.10 35.27
N ILE A 3 -0.43 54.79 34.52
CA ILE A 3 -1.45 54.15 33.68
C ILE A 3 -0.82 53.19 32.66
N ILE A 4 0.27 53.60 32.01
CA ILE A 4 0.97 52.78 30.99
C ILE A 4 1.59 51.54 31.64
N ILE A 5 2.20 51.69 32.81
CA ILE A 5 2.79 50.57 33.56
C ILE A 5 1.69 49.59 33.98
N ILE A 6 0.56 50.09 34.50
CA ILE A 6 -0.60 49.27 34.88
C ILE A 6 -1.14 48.52 33.65
N THR A 7 -1.30 49.19 32.51
CA THR A 7 -1.76 48.55 31.26
C THR A 7 -0.80 47.45 30.79
N LEU A 8 0.52 47.67 30.84
CA LEU A 8 1.51 46.67 30.44
C LEU A 8 1.51 45.45 31.37
N ILE A 9 1.37 45.65 32.68
CA ILE A 9 1.25 44.57 33.66
C ILE A 9 -0.01 43.74 33.40
N ILE A 10 -1.15 44.39 33.12
CA ILE A 10 -2.40 43.71 32.79
C ILE A 10 -2.23 42.86 31.52
N ILE A 11 -1.62 43.41 30.47
CA ILE A 11 -1.37 42.69 29.21
C ILE A 11 -0.45 41.49 29.43
N ALA A 12 0.63 41.66 30.20
CA ALA A 12 1.56 40.58 30.53
C ALA A 12 0.86 39.45 31.31
N PHE A 13 0.00 39.80 32.27
CA PHE A 13 -0.77 38.83 33.05
C PHE A 13 -1.80 38.07 32.19
N ILE A 14 -2.54 38.77 31.32
CA ILE A 14 -3.47 38.14 30.38
C ILE A 14 -2.70 37.18 29.46
N SER A 15 -1.55 37.61 28.94
CA SER A 15 -0.70 36.77 28.10
C SER A 15 -0.17 35.54 28.85
N ALA A 16 0.22 35.68 30.12
CA ALA A 16 0.64 34.58 30.98
C ALA A 16 -0.45 33.51 31.13
N VAL A 17 -1.67 33.93 31.48
CA VAL A 17 -2.82 33.03 31.66
C VAL A 17 -3.17 32.32 30.35
N LEU A 18 -3.24 33.06 29.23
CA LEU A 18 -3.56 32.46 27.93
C LEU A 18 -2.46 31.49 27.46
N SER A 19 -1.19 31.85 27.64
CA SER A 19 -0.04 30.98 27.32
C SER A 19 -0.09 29.69 28.13
N SER A 20 -0.39 29.79 29.42
CA SER A 20 -0.55 28.65 30.32
C SER A 20 -1.66 27.71 29.88
N ILE A 21 -2.87 28.24 29.61
CA ILE A 21 -4.03 27.43 29.18
C ILE A 21 -3.78 26.75 27.83
N ILE A 22 -3.16 27.46 26.88
CA ILE A 22 -2.87 26.90 25.54
C ILE A 22 -1.80 25.81 25.65
N ALA A 23 -0.74 26.05 26.41
CA ALA A 23 0.33 25.09 26.63
C ALA A 23 -0.18 23.83 27.37
N ASP A 24 -1.04 24.00 28.36
CA ASP A 24 -1.66 22.91 29.14
C ASP A 24 -2.55 22.02 28.27
N LYS A 25 -3.39 22.62 27.42
CA LYS A 25 -4.19 21.89 26.41
C LYS A 25 -3.34 21.15 25.38
N LYS A 26 -2.08 21.54 25.22
CA LYS A 26 -1.08 20.85 24.38
C LYS A 26 -0.13 19.96 25.20
N GLY A 27 -0.32 19.88 26.51
CA GLY A 27 0.42 19.09 27.51
C GLY A 27 1.88 19.45 27.69
N TYR A 28 2.15 20.74 27.66
CA TYR A 28 3.35 21.28 28.24
C TYR A 28 3.06 21.79 29.64
N SER A 29 4.11 21.99 30.43
CA SER A 29 3.98 22.52 31.79
C SER A 29 3.24 23.86 31.79
N SER A 30 2.06 23.87 32.39
CA SER A 30 1.21 25.06 32.54
C SER A 30 1.94 26.15 33.34
N SER A 31 2.75 25.76 34.34
CA SER A 31 3.53 26.70 35.15
C SER A 31 4.69 27.31 34.38
N ALA A 32 5.47 26.52 33.63
CA ALA A 32 6.56 27.04 32.81
C ALA A 32 6.04 28.05 31.77
N TRP A 33 4.93 27.73 31.11
CA TRP A 33 4.35 28.61 30.09
C TRP A 33 3.59 29.80 30.64
N PHE A 34 3.11 29.74 31.88
CA PHE A 34 2.65 30.92 32.60
C PHE A 34 3.79 31.93 32.76
N PHE A 35 4.96 31.49 33.24
CA PHE A 35 6.12 32.38 33.38
C PHE A 35 6.65 32.89 32.04
N CYS A 36 6.65 32.06 30.98
CA CYS A 36 7.01 32.52 29.64
C CYS A 36 6.06 33.62 29.15
N GLY A 37 4.74 33.47 29.31
CA GLY A 37 3.79 34.51 28.93
C GLY A 37 3.88 35.77 29.80
N LEU A 38 4.27 35.63 31.06
CA LEU A 38 4.47 36.76 31.99
C LEU A 38 5.72 37.58 31.63
N ILE A 39 6.82 36.91 31.28
CA ILE A 39 8.10 37.55 30.96
C ILE A 39 8.11 38.10 29.53
N PHE A 40 7.62 37.32 28.56
CA PHE A 40 7.69 37.67 27.14
C PHE A 40 6.40 38.26 26.59
N GLY A 41 5.39 38.47 27.44
CA GLY A 41 4.11 39.03 27.04
C GLY A 41 3.51 38.27 25.87
N ILE A 42 3.06 39.01 24.84
CA ILE A 42 2.38 38.45 23.67
C ILE A 42 3.26 37.49 22.85
N LEU A 43 4.59 37.62 22.90
CA LEU A 43 5.50 36.71 22.22
C LEU A 43 5.45 35.31 22.84
N GLY A 44 5.33 35.22 24.17
CA GLY A 44 5.12 33.96 24.87
C GLY A 44 3.80 33.29 24.48
N LEU A 45 2.76 34.09 24.25
CA LEU A 45 1.45 33.61 23.78
C LEU A 45 1.50 33.09 22.33
N ILE A 46 2.16 33.83 21.44
CA ILE A 46 2.36 33.39 20.05
C ILE A 46 3.17 32.08 20.03
N ALA A 47 4.22 31.99 20.84
CA ALA A 47 5.00 30.77 20.97
C ALA A 47 4.16 29.59 21.50
N ALA A 48 3.35 29.78 22.54
CA ALA A 48 2.43 28.76 23.05
C ALA A 48 1.38 28.34 22.00
N ALA A 49 0.85 29.29 21.24
CA ALA A 49 -0.09 29.05 20.14
C ALA A 49 0.54 28.27 18.98
N GLY A 50 1.84 28.44 18.72
CA GLY A 50 2.60 27.72 17.69
C GLY A 50 3.10 26.33 18.10
N LEU A 51 3.04 25.95 19.38
CA LEU A 51 3.50 24.63 19.83
C LEU A 51 2.73 23.48 19.14
N PRO A 52 3.40 22.40 18.73
CA PRO A 52 2.71 21.15 18.41
C PRO A 52 2.06 20.58 19.67
N ARG A 53 1.20 19.55 19.55
CA ARG A 53 0.77 18.80 20.74
C ARG A 53 1.95 17.97 21.26
N ASN A 54 2.09 17.87 22.57
CA ASN A 54 3.13 17.06 23.17
C ASN A 54 2.85 15.55 22.94
N PRO A 55 3.72 14.81 22.23
CA PRO A 55 3.53 13.37 22.04
C PRO A 55 3.57 12.57 23.36
N ASP A 56 4.18 13.09 24.42
CA ASP A 56 4.22 12.43 25.74
C ASP A 56 2.86 12.46 26.46
N LEU A 57 1.94 13.38 26.11
CA LEU A 57 0.54 13.29 26.56
C LEU A 57 -0.14 12.05 25.99
N LEU A 58 0.26 11.66 24.79
CA LEU A 58 -0.31 10.53 24.09
C LEU A 58 0.30 9.22 24.57
N ILE A 59 1.49 9.22 25.21
CA ILE A 59 2.16 8.01 25.66
C ILE A 59 2.44 8.08 27.16
N ARG A 60 1.73 7.26 27.96
CA ARG A 60 2.06 7.06 29.38
C ARG A 60 2.55 5.62 29.59
N GLY A 61 3.87 5.45 29.72
CA GLY A 61 4.48 4.13 29.75
C GLY A 61 4.36 3.45 28.38
N SER A 62 3.71 2.29 28.32
CA SER A 62 3.40 1.57 27.07
C SER A 62 2.01 1.89 26.50
N SER A 63 1.23 2.77 27.14
CA SER A 63 -0.17 3.02 26.76
C SER A 63 -0.34 4.30 25.96
N LEU A 64 -1.02 4.18 24.81
CA LEU A 64 -1.52 5.32 24.05
C LEU A 64 -2.77 5.92 24.70
N LEU A 65 -2.89 7.25 24.68
CA LEU A 65 -3.94 8.02 25.35
C LEU A 65 -4.68 8.93 24.37
N LYS A 66 -5.95 9.18 24.66
CA LYS A 66 -6.80 10.14 23.94
C LYS A 66 -7.70 10.90 24.90
N THR A 67 -8.24 12.03 24.44
CA THR A 67 -9.21 12.82 25.19
C THR A 67 -10.63 12.40 24.82
N CYS A 68 -11.47 12.13 25.82
CA CYS A 68 -12.89 11.86 25.59
C CYS A 68 -13.60 13.15 25.14
N PRO A 69 -14.26 13.19 23.97
CA PRO A 69 -14.88 14.42 23.45
C PRO A 69 -16.17 14.83 24.21
N ARG A 70 -16.70 13.98 25.10
CA ARG A 70 -17.90 14.30 25.89
C ARG A 70 -17.58 14.96 27.24
N CYS A 71 -16.55 14.47 27.93
CA CYS A 71 -16.22 14.94 29.27
C CYS A 71 -14.79 15.49 29.40
N PHE A 72 -14.03 15.52 28.30
CA PHE A 72 -12.66 16.04 28.22
C PHE A 72 -11.62 15.35 29.11
N GLU A 73 -11.97 14.19 29.67
CA GLU A 73 -11.04 13.37 30.45
C GLU A 73 -10.15 12.50 29.57
N ILE A 74 -8.95 12.21 30.07
CA ILE A 74 -7.96 11.37 29.38
C ILE A 74 -8.27 9.89 29.61
N VAL A 75 -8.36 9.13 28.53
CA VAL A 75 -8.61 7.68 28.52
C VAL A 75 -7.60 6.97 27.61
N LYS A 76 -7.51 5.64 27.71
CA LYS A 76 -6.70 4.86 26.77
C LYS A 76 -7.25 5.02 25.34
N ILE A 77 -6.36 5.01 24.36
CA ILE A 77 -6.73 5.21 22.95
C ILE A 77 -7.69 4.13 22.45
N ASP A 78 -7.53 2.91 22.96
CA ASP A 78 -8.30 1.72 22.64
C ASP A 78 -9.51 1.50 23.56
N ALA A 79 -9.81 2.45 24.45
CA ALA A 79 -10.95 2.36 25.34
C ALA A 79 -12.26 2.27 24.53
N GLN A 80 -13.05 1.23 24.80
CA GLN A 80 -14.39 1.05 24.21
C GLN A 80 -15.45 1.89 24.93
N VAL A 81 -15.23 2.20 26.22
CA VAL A 81 -16.11 3.02 27.05
C VAL A 81 -15.27 3.98 27.88
N CYS A 82 -15.69 5.25 27.96
CA CYS A 82 -15.09 6.22 28.85
C CYS A 82 -15.44 5.90 30.30
N LYS A 83 -14.43 5.61 31.14
CA LYS A 83 -14.60 5.28 32.56
C LYS A 83 -15.22 6.41 33.42
N PHE A 84 -15.26 7.64 32.91
CA PHE A 84 -15.77 8.81 33.64
C PHE A 84 -17.21 9.15 33.28
N CYS A 85 -17.55 9.24 31.99
CA CYS A 85 -18.88 9.67 31.53
C CYS A 85 -19.71 8.57 30.84
N GLY A 86 -19.18 7.36 30.71
CA GLY A 86 -19.88 6.23 30.08
C GLY A 86 -20.08 6.33 28.57
N ARG A 87 -19.49 7.33 27.89
CA ARG A 87 -19.53 7.42 26.42
C ARG A 87 -18.89 6.16 25.81
N LYS A 88 -19.62 5.50 24.91
CA LYS A 88 -19.10 4.40 24.09
C LYS A 88 -18.35 4.95 22.89
N PHE A 89 -17.21 4.36 22.56
CA PHE A 89 -16.42 4.66 21.38
C PHE A 89 -16.67 3.59 20.32
N SER A 90 -16.89 4.01 19.08
CA SER A 90 -17.07 3.04 17.98
C SER A 90 -15.73 2.43 17.57
N LYS A 91 -15.75 1.23 16.96
CA LYS A 91 -14.52 0.61 16.42
C LYS A 91 -13.82 1.53 15.41
N ASN A 92 -14.58 2.18 14.51
CA ASN A 92 -14.02 3.10 13.51
C ASN A 92 -13.37 4.33 14.16
N GLU A 93 -13.96 4.85 15.24
CA GLU A 93 -13.38 5.97 16.00
C GLU A 93 -12.05 5.57 16.63
N ILE A 94 -11.98 4.38 17.24
CA ILE A 94 -10.73 3.87 17.83
C ILE A 94 -9.66 3.65 16.76
N ILE A 95 -10.01 3.04 15.63
CA ILE A 95 -9.09 2.84 14.49
C ILE A 95 -8.56 4.19 13.98
N SER A 96 -9.44 5.20 13.85
CA SER A 96 -9.03 6.53 13.43
C SER A 96 -8.12 7.21 14.45
N ASP A 97 -8.41 7.08 15.75
CA ASP A 97 -7.57 7.62 16.82
C ASP A 97 -6.17 7.00 16.79
N LEU A 98 -6.08 5.68 16.62
CA LEU A 98 -4.83 4.94 16.46
C LEU A 98 -4.05 5.42 15.22
N GLY A 99 -4.73 5.57 14.09
CA GLY A 99 -4.14 6.12 12.87
C GLY A 99 -3.55 7.51 13.07
N ASN A 100 -4.27 8.40 13.75
CA ASN A 100 -3.79 9.76 14.05
C ASN A 100 -2.57 9.74 14.98
N ALA A 101 -2.52 8.82 15.95
CA ALA A 101 -1.38 8.68 16.85
C ALA A 101 -0.07 8.32 16.11
N MET A 102 -0.15 7.72 14.93
CA MET A 102 1.04 7.37 14.13
C MET A 102 1.82 8.60 13.64
N ILE A 103 1.20 9.77 13.56
CA ILE A 103 1.86 10.99 13.09
C ILE A 103 2.79 11.57 14.17
N GLU A 104 2.52 11.25 15.44
CA GLU A 104 3.05 11.98 16.60
C GLU A 104 4.48 11.57 16.97
N GLY A 105 4.92 10.38 16.58
CA GLY A 105 6.31 9.96 16.76
C GLY A 105 6.54 8.46 16.61
N ARG A 106 7.81 8.05 16.55
CA ARG A 106 8.22 6.65 16.33
C ARG A 106 7.59 5.68 17.34
N LYS A 107 7.66 6.02 18.63
CA LYS A 107 7.10 5.18 19.69
C LYS A 107 5.58 5.07 19.58
N ALA A 108 4.90 6.19 19.30
CA ALA A 108 3.46 6.21 19.10
C ALA A 108 3.03 5.34 17.91
N ARG A 109 3.79 5.37 16.80
CA ARG A 109 3.55 4.53 15.62
C ARG A 109 3.53 3.05 15.95
N ILE A 110 4.59 2.56 16.60
CA ILE A 110 4.75 1.13 16.88
C ILE A 110 3.61 0.66 17.80
N ILE A 111 3.37 1.39 18.90
CA ILE A 111 2.27 1.07 19.82
C ILE A 111 0.92 1.13 19.09
N ALA A 112 0.70 2.13 18.23
CA ALA A 112 -0.55 2.24 17.47
C ALA A 112 -0.76 1.03 16.54
N ILE A 113 0.29 0.60 15.84
CA ILE A 113 0.26 -0.59 14.97
C ILE A 113 -0.02 -1.86 15.78
N GLU A 114 0.61 -2.04 16.94
CA GLU A 114 0.35 -3.17 17.85
C GLU A 114 -1.11 -3.20 18.31
N HIS A 115 -1.69 -2.04 18.63
CA HIS A 115 -3.11 -1.96 18.98
C HIS A 115 -4.03 -2.20 17.77
N LEU A 116 -3.67 -1.71 16.58
CA LEU A 116 -4.40 -2.00 15.33
C LEU A 116 -4.45 -3.50 15.02
N ALA A 117 -3.43 -4.27 15.42
CA ALA A 117 -3.38 -5.72 15.25
C ALA A 117 -4.47 -6.51 15.99
N ASN A 118 -5.21 -5.85 16.91
CA ASN A 118 -6.36 -6.42 17.61
C ASN A 118 -7.69 -6.15 16.89
N PHE A 119 -7.66 -5.46 15.74
CA PHE A 119 -8.82 -5.20 14.92
C PHE A 119 -8.78 -6.09 13.68
N ASP A 120 -9.92 -6.72 13.40
CA ASP A 120 -10.10 -7.47 12.16
C ASP A 120 -10.63 -6.55 11.04
N GLY A 121 -10.25 -6.87 9.82
CA GLY A 121 -10.82 -6.32 8.58
C GLY A 121 -10.02 -5.20 7.92
N ASP A 122 -10.42 -4.88 6.70
CA ASP A 122 -9.60 -4.08 5.77
C ASP A 122 -9.51 -2.59 6.14
N LYS A 123 -10.30 -2.12 7.11
CA LYS A 123 -10.31 -0.71 7.55
C LYS A 123 -8.99 -0.26 8.17
N ILE A 124 -8.17 -1.19 8.68
CA ILE A 124 -6.86 -0.85 9.22
C ILE A 124 -5.76 -0.79 8.14
N ILE A 125 -6.00 -1.41 6.97
CA ILE A 125 -5.01 -1.52 5.89
C ILE A 125 -4.49 -0.14 5.44
N PRO A 126 -5.32 0.91 5.25
CA PRO A 126 -4.82 2.22 4.86
C PRO A 126 -3.80 2.80 5.86
N PHE A 127 -3.99 2.58 7.16
CA PHE A 127 -3.07 3.04 8.18
C PHE A 127 -1.77 2.22 8.19
N LEU A 128 -1.87 0.91 7.97
CA LEU A 128 -0.69 0.04 7.86
C LEU A 128 0.11 0.32 6.58
N GLU A 129 -0.58 0.61 5.46
CA GLU A 129 0.04 1.05 4.21
C GLU A 129 0.76 2.39 4.37
N GLN A 130 0.14 3.35 5.04
CA GLN A 130 0.82 4.58 5.43
C GLN A 130 2.06 4.29 6.28
N ALA A 131 2.00 3.27 7.15
CA ALA A 131 3.15 2.89 7.96
C ALA A 131 4.34 2.34 7.15
N LEU A 132 4.08 1.64 6.05
CA LEU A 132 5.13 1.14 5.15
C LEU A 132 5.92 2.26 4.47
N GLN A 133 5.38 3.48 4.41
CA GLN A 133 6.03 4.64 3.79
C GLN A 133 6.96 5.41 4.75
N TYR A 134 6.95 5.13 6.05
CA TYR A 134 7.91 5.74 6.97
C TYR A 134 9.31 5.21 6.72
N ARG A 135 10.34 6.02 7.00
CA ARG A 135 11.75 5.59 6.89
C ARG A 135 12.23 4.70 8.02
N ASP A 136 11.40 4.44 9.03
CA ASP A 136 11.80 3.72 10.23
C ASP A 136 11.61 2.20 10.05
N PRO A 137 12.68 1.39 10.05
CA PRO A 137 12.58 -0.04 9.80
C PRO A 137 11.65 -0.77 10.77
N GLN A 138 11.65 -0.39 12.05
CA GLN A 138 10.76 -1.02 13.05
C GLN A 138 9.27 -0.75 12.76
N THR A 139 8.94 0.47 12.34
CA THR A 139 7.57 0.83 11.94
C THR A 139 7.13 0.00 10.73
N ILE A 140 7.98 -0.09 9.69
CA ILE A 140 7.72 -0.89 8.49
C ILE A 140 7.55 -2.36 8.87
N GLU A 141 8.43 -2.87 9.72
CA GLU A 141 8.44 -4.26 10.19
C GLU A 141 7.14 -4.61 10.92
N SER A 142 6.75 -3.80 11.91
CA SER A 142 5.51 -3.99 12.65
C SER A 142 4.28 -3.94 11.74
N ALA A 143 4.22 -2.98 10.80
CA ALA A 143 3.09 -2.90 9.88
C ALA A 143 3.02 -4.10 8.94
N SER A 144 4.17 -4.55 8.43
CA SER A 144 4.26 -5.73 7.57
C SER A 144 3.81 -7.01 8.30
N ASP A 145 4.14 -7.15 9.58
CA ASP A 145 3.71 -8.30 10.39
C ASP A 145 2.20 -8.32 10.62
N VAL A 146 1.60 -7.16 10.89
CA VAL A 146 0.16 -7.06 11.04
C VAL A 146 -0.55 -7.34 9.71
N LEU A 147 -0.06 -6.79 8.59
CA LEU A 147 -0.60 -7.07 7.26
C LEU A 147 -0.51 -8.55 6.89
N LEU A 148 0.61 -9.22 7.19
CA LEU A 148 0.73 -10.66 7.04
C LEU A 148 -0.29 -11.42 7.90
N LYS A 149 -0.52 -10.98 9.13
CA LYS A 149 -1.46 -11.64 10.05
C LYS A 149 -2.91 -11.50 9.59
N LEU A 150 -3.29 -10.38 8.97
CA LEU A 150 -4.64 -10.17 8.41
C LEU A 150 -4.98 -11.22 7.35
N ASP A 151 -3.97 -11.63 6.57
CA ASP A 151 -4.10 -12.75 5.63
C ASP A 151 -5.25 -12.56 4.62
N THR A 152 -5.51 -11.31 4.22
CA THR A 152 -6.45 -10.91 3.16
C THR A 152 -5.68 -10.53 1.90
N VAL A 153 -6.29 -10.70 0.71
CA VAL A 153 -5.66 -10.35 -0.57
C VAL A 153 -5.11 -8.90 -0.57
N PRO A 154 -5.88 -7.85 -0.18
CA PRO A 154 -5.36 -6.50 -0.16
C PRO A 154 -4.17 -6.33 0.80
N ALA A 155 -4.22 -6.96 1.98
CA ALA A 155 -3.13 -6.87 2.95
C ALA A 155 -1.85 -7.56 2.44
N LEU A 156 -1.99 -8.76 1.86
CA LEU A 156 -0.87 -9.54 1.31
C LEU A 156 -0.20 -8.81 0.14
N VAL A 157 -1.00 -8.15 -0.73
CA VAL A 157 -0.47 -7.32 -1.82
C VAL A 157 0.43 -6.21 -1.28
N LYS A 158 0.07 -5.55 -0.17
CA LYS A 158 0.94 -4.53 0.44
C LYS A 158 2.26 -5.09 0.95
N VAL A 159 2.27 -6.33 1.46
CA VAL A 159 3.49 -6.99 1.99
C VAL A 159 4.48 -7.38 0.89
N LEU A 160 4.03 -7.59 -0.34
CA LEU A 160 4.94 -7.88 -1.47
C LEU A 160 5.98 -6.78 -1.73
N LYS A 161 5.78 -5.60 -1.15
CA LYS A 161 6.68 -4.45 -1.23
C LYS A 161 7.65 -4.33 -0.04
N SER A 162 7.56 -5.25 0.92
CA SER A 162 8.46 -5.30 2.07
C SER A 162 9.89 -5.59 1.60
N ASP A 163 10.90 -4.93 2.19
CA ASP A 163 12.31 -5.24 1.93
C ASP A 163 12.70 -6.66 2.41
N ASP A 164 11.96 -7.20 3.39
CA ASP A 164 12.15 -8.55 3.90
C ASP A 164 11.65 -9.62 2.91
N PHE A 165 12.61 -10.34 2.32
CA PHE A 165 12.37 -11.44 1.39
C PHE A 165 11.50 -12.56 1.98
N GLN A 166 11.66 -12.91 3.26
CA GLN A 166 10.88 -13.98 3.87
C GLN A 166 9.40 -13.56 3.97
N LYS A 167 9.15 -12.29 4.31
CA LYS A 167 7.79 -11.73 4.35
C LYS A 167 7.15 -11.70 2.98
N ARG A 168 7.88 -11.22 1.96
CA ARG A 168 7.39 -11.22 0.56
C ARG A 168 7.05 -12.63 0.08
N SER A 169 7.96 -13.58 0.27
CA SER A 169 7.77 -14.97 -0.11
C SER A 169 6.54 -15.58 0.57
N LYS A 170 6.39 -15.36 1.88
CA LYS A 170 5.22 -15.83 2.64
C LYS A 170 3.92 -15.16 2.17
N ALA A 171 3.97 -13.86 1.86
CA ALA A 171 2.82 -13.14 1.34
C ALA A 171 2.39 -13.70 -0.02
N TYR A 172 3.35 -13.95 -0.92
CA TYR A 172 3.09 -14.53 -2.23
C TYR A 172 2.47 -15.93 -2.15
N GLU A 173 3.00 -16.83 -1.32
CA GLU A 173 2.43 -18.19 -1.20
C GLU A 173 0.97 -18.16 -0.71
N ARG A 174 0.68 -17.32 0.30
CA ARG A 174 -0.69 -17.13 0.79
C ARG A 174 -1.60 -16.47 -0.25
N LEU A 175 -1.07 -15.52 -1.01
CA LEU A 175 -1.79 -14.85 -2.08
C LEU A 175 -2.14 -15.85 -3.19
N LYS A 176 -1.23 -16.76 -3.55
CA LYS A 176 -1.47 -17.81 -4.53
C LYS A 176 -2.57 -18.77 -4.11
N GLU A 177 -2.69 -19.08 -2.81
CA GLU A 177 -3.76 -19.94 -2.28
C GLU A 177 -5.13 -19.24 -2.23
N LYS A 178 -5.15 -17.92 -2.01
CA LYS A 178 -6.36 -17.15 -1.73
C LYS A 178 -6.90 -16.35 -2.91
N ALA A 179 -6.03 -15.94 -3.83
CA ALA A 179 -6.43 -15.09 -4.93
C ALA A 179 -7.38 -15.85 -5.85
N ASP A 180 -8.42 -15.14 -6.26
CA ASP A 180 -9.38 -15.58 -7.26
C ASP A 180 -9.54 -14.49 -8.33
N LYS A 181 -10.47 -14.68 -9.27
CA LYS A 181 -10.73 -13.69 -10.33
C LYS A 181 -11.10 -12.31 -9.78
N THR A 182 -11.74 -12.22 -8.60
CA THR A 182 -12.13 -10.94 -7.99
C THR A 182 -10.92 -10.16 -7.48
N SER A 183 -9.77 -10.83 -7.31
CA SER A 183 -8.50 -10.24 -6.89
C SER A 183 -7.76 -9.49 -8.00
N ALA A 184 -8.17 -9.68 -9.26
CA ALA A 184 -7.47 -9.14 -10.43
C ALA A 184 -7.20 -7.62 -10.38
N PRO A 185 -8.16 -6.74 -9.99
CA PRO A 185 -7.90 -5.30 -9.94
C PRO A 185 -6.77 -4.93 -8.95
N GLU A 186 -6.76 -5.56 -7.77
CA GLU A 186 -5.76 -5.31 -6.74
C GLU A 186 -4.36 -5.78 -7.21
N LEU A 187 -4.29 -6.96 -7.82
CA LEU A 187 -3.06 -7.53 -8.37
C LEU A 187 -2.53 -6.76 -9.58
N ILE A 188 -3.40 -6.17 -10.40
CA ILE A 188 -2.99 -5.29 -11.50
C ILE A 188 -2.37 -4.01 -10.95
N SER A 189 -2.96 -3.44 -9.89
CA SER A 189 -2.53 -2.14 -9.35
C SER A 189 -1.07 -2.13 -8.91
N ILE A 190 -0.58 -3.24 -8.36
CA ILE A 190 0.81 -3.33 -7.87
C ILE A 190 1.83 -3.45 -9.01
N LEU A 191 1.44 -3.90 -10.21
CA LEU A 191 2.38 -4.07 -11.34
C LEU A 191 2.94 -2.75 -11.87
N ASP A 192 2.30 -1.61 -11.55
CA ASP A 192 2.79 -0.27 -11.89
C ASP A 192 3.84 0.26 -10.90
N GLU A 193 3.96 -0.35 -9.72
CA GLU A 193 4.98 0.00 -8.73
C GLU A 193 6.33 -0.66 -9.06
N ASP A 194 7.43 -0.30 -8.39
CA ASP A 194 8.74 -0.93 -8.61
C ASP A 194 9.06 -1.98 -7.53
N PHE A 195 9.05 -3.27 -7.89
CA PHE A 195 9.36 -4.37 -6.99
C PHE A 195 9.76 -5.64 -7.77
N ASP A 196 10.63 -6.46 -7.18
CA ASP A 196 11.28 -7.60 -7.84
C ASP A 196 10.34 -8.76 -8.22
N GLU A 197 9.19 -8.85 -7.57
CA GLU A 197 8.31 -10.02 -7.66
C GLU A 197 7.19 -9.88 -8.70
N LYS A 198 7.23 -8.84 -9.55
CA LYS A 198 6.29 -8.64 -10.67
C LYS A 198 6.08 -9.88 -11.52
N PRO A 199 7.12 -10.61 -11.97
CA PRO A 199 6.93 -11.82 -12.79
C PRO A 199 6.01 -12.85 -12.12
N LYS A 200 6.13 -13.03 -10.80
CA LYS A 200 5.30 -13.98 -10.04
C LYS A 200 3.84 -13.54 -10.00
N ILE A 201 3.59 -12.24 -9.84
CA ILE A 201 2.23 -11.68 -9.84
C ILE A 201 1.60 -11.74 -11.23
N ILE A 202 2.39 -11.50 -12.28
CA ILE A 202 1.96 -11.66 -13.67
C ILE A 202 1.57 -13.11 -13.96
N GLU A 203 2.39 -14.08 -13.53
CA GLU A 203 2.09 -15.51 -13.66
C GLU A 203 0.81 -15.89 -12.90
N LEU A 204 0.65 -15.39 -11.67
CA LEU A 204 -0.56 -15.59 -10.86
C LEU A 204 -1.79 -15.08 -11.61
N LEU A 205 -1.79 -13.83 -12.10
CA LEU A 205 -2.88 -13.25 -12.90
C LEU A 205 -3.24 -14.15 -14.10
N GLY A 206 -2.24 -14.66 -14.81
CA GLY A 206 -2.46 -15.61 -15.90
C GLY A 206 -3.13 -16.91 -15.47
N SER A 207 -2.81 -17.41 -14.27
CA SER A 207 -3.40 -18.64 -13.72
C SER A 207 -4.84 -18.45 -13.21
N LEU A 208 -5.21 -17.23 -12.81
CA LEU A 208 -6.57 -16.91 -12.37
C LEU A 208 -7.59 -16.97 -13.51
N GLY A 209 -7.15 -16.73 -14.76
CA GLY A 209 -8.01 -16.83 -15.94
C GLY A 209 -9.16 -15.82 -15.98
N ASP A 210 -8.94 -14.62 -15.43
CA ASP A 210 -9.84 -13.48 -15.62
C ASP A 210 -9.42 -12.71 -16.88
N ASN A 211 -10.28 -12.69 -17.90
CA ASN A 211 -9.98 -12.00 -19.17
C ASN A 211 -9.82 -10.48 -18.99
N SER A 212 -10.29 -9.89 -17.88
CA SER A 212 -10.11 -8.46 -17.59
C SER A 212 -8.65 -8.03 -17.52
N VAL A 213 -7.73 -8.98 -17.27
CA VAL A 213 -6.28 -8.72 -17.14
C VAL A 213 -5.56 -8.62 -18.47
N ILE A 214 -6.17 -9.12 -19.56
CA ILE A 214 -5.54 -9.22 -20.88
C ILE A 214 -4.95 -7.89 -21.37
N PRO A 215 -5.66 -6.74 -21.30
CA PRO A 215 -5.09 -5.46 -21.75
C PRO A 215 -3.82 -5.07 -21.01
N LYS A 216 -3.78 -5.29 -19.68
CA LYS A 216 -2.59 -5.00 -18.88
C LYS A 216 -1.43 -5.94 -19.20
N LEU A 217 -1.71 -7.23 -19.39
CA LEU A 217 -0.69 -8.20 -19.76
C LEU A 217 -0.10 -7.88 -21.15
N ILE A 218 -0.93 -7.50 -22.13
CA ILE A 218 -0.45 -7.07 -23.45
C ILE A 218 0.47 -5.85 -23.33
N ASP A 219 0.08 -4.83 -22.56
CA ASP A 219 0.93 -3.65 -22.32
C ASP A 219 2.30 -4.05 -21.74
N ILE A 220 2.32 -4.93 -20.74
CA ILE A 220 3.57 -5.40 -20.13
C ILE A 220 4.42 -6.20 -21.15
N ALA A 221 3.79 -7.08 -21.93
CA ALA A 221 4.48 -7.90 -22.91
C ALA A 221 5.20 -7.06 -23.99
N GLU A 222 4.62 -5.91 -24.36
CA GLU A 222 5.10 -5.08 -25.46
C GLU A 222 6.03 -3.96 -25.02
N ASN A 223 5.76 -3.37 -23.86
CA ASN A 223 6.35 -2.10 -23.44
C ASN A 223 7.31 -2.22 -22.25
N LYS A 224 7.40 -3.40 -21.61
CA LYS A 224 8.32 -3.62 -20.48
C LYS A 224 9.51 -4.48 -20.88
N GLU A 225 10.57 -4.38 -20.10
CA GLU A 225 11.78 -5.16 -20.30
C GLU A 225 11.66 -6.57 -19.68
N LEU A 226 12.68 -7.39 -19.89
CA LEU A 226 12.80 -8.67 -19.19
C LEU A 226 13.16 -8.42 -17.72
N PRO A 227 12.63 -9.22 -16.77
CA PRO A 227 11.85 -10.45 -16.98
C PRO A 227 10.34 -10.26 -17.20
N ASP A 228 9.78 -9.08 -16.93
CA ASP A 228 8.33 -8.82 -16.89
C ASP A 228 7.62 -9.14 -18.22
N SER A 229 8.21 -8.73 -19.35
CA SER A 229 7.64 -9.03 -20.68
C SER A 229 7.52 -10.54 -20.93
N ALA A 230 8.54 -11.33 -20.57
CA ALA A 230 8.50 -12.78 -20.75
C ALA A 230 7.46 -13.46 -19.84
N ALA A 231 7.36 -13.01 -18.59
CA ALA A 231 6.33 -13.49 -17.67
C ALA A 231 4.93 -13.20 -18.22
N SER A 232 4.73 -12.01 -18.79
CA SER A 232 3.44 -11.62 -19.36
C SER A 232 3.08 -12.44 -20.59
N ILE A 233 4.04 -12.70 -21.48
CA ILE A 233 3.85 -13.57 -22.65
C ILE A 233 3.48 -15.00 -22.23
N SER A 234 4.11 -15.51 -21.16
CA SER A 234 3.79 -16.81 -20.59
C SER A 234 2.38 -16.82 -19.99
N ALA A 235 2.02 -15.81 -19.20
CA ALA A 235 0.70 -15.65 -18.60
C ALA A 235 -0.41 -15.57 -19.67
N LEU A 236 -0.16 -14.82 -20.75
CA LEU A 236 -1.06 -14.68 -21.90
C LEU A 236 -1.40 -16.03 -22.55
N SER A 237 -0.50 -17.02 -22.52
CA SER A 237 -0.77 -18.36 -23.08
C SER A 237 -1.93 -19.12 -22.42
N ASN A 238 -2.39 -18.68 -21.24
CA ASN A 238 -3.54 -19.27 -20.55
C ASN A 238 -4.89 -18.75 -21.08
N PHE A 239 -4.88 -17.75 -21.97
CA PHE A 239 -6.08 -17.14 -22.51
C PHE A 239 -6.31 -17.56 -23.96
N LYS A 240 -7.47 -18.15 -24.24
CA LYS A 240 -7.92 -18.46 -25.61
C LYS A 240 -8.66 -17.26 -26.19
N ASP A 241 -7.92 -16.18 -26.42
CA ASP A 241 -8.45 -14.91 -26.91
C ASP A 241 -7.75 -14.51 -28.23
N PRO A 242 -8.49 -14.10 -29.29
CA PRO A 242 -7.89 -13.70 -30.57
C PRO A 242 -6.88 -12.55 -30.45
N VAL A 243 -7.14 -11.57 -29.58
CA VAL A 243 -6.26 -10.42 -29.35
C VAL A 243 -4.92 -10.90 -28.80
N VAL A 244 -4.95 -11.91 -27.93
CA VAL A 244 -3.74 -12.54 -27.40
C VAL A 244 -2.95 -13.24 -28.49
N VAL A 245 -3.60 -14.04 -29.33
CA VAL A 245 -2.92 -14.74 -30.43
C VAL A 245 -2.24 -13.75 -31.37
N ASN A 246 -2.95 -12.70 -31.79
CA ASN A 246 -2.41 -11.67 -32.68
C ASN A 246 -1.23 -10.92 -32.06
N THR A 247 -1.32 -10.62 -30.76
CA THR A 247 -0.20 -10.02 -29.99
C THR A 247 1.03 -10.92 -30.00
N LEU A 248 0.87 -12.22 -29.73
CA LEU A 248 1.97 -13.18 -29.72
C LEU A 248 2.60 -13.34 -31.11
N ILE A 249 1.81 -13.30 -32.19
CA ILE A 249 2.32 -13.32 -33.57
C ILE A 249 3.24 -12.12 -33.82
N ARG A 250 2.82 -10.91 -33.44
CA ARG A 250 3.66 -9.70 -33.55
C ARG A 250 4.97 -9.84 -32.75
N LEU A 251 4.90 -10.40 -31.54
CA LEU A 251 6.06 -10.59 -30.67
C LEU A 251 7.09 -11.62 -31.19
N LEU A 252 6.73 -12.47 -32.17
CA LEU A 252 7.70 -13.32 -32.88
C LEU A 252 8.73 -12.51 -33.67
N ASN A 253 8.48 -11.22 -33.96
CA ASN A 253 9.44 -10.33 -34.62
C ASN A 253 10.11 -9.33 -33.65
N ASN A 254 9.93 -9.51 -32.33
CA ASN A 254 10.53 -8.63 -31.34
C ASN A 254 12.07 -8.65 -31.43
N LYS A 255 12.76 -7.53 -31.18
CA LYS A 255 14.23 -7.44 -31.19
C LYS A 255 14.90 -8.40 -30.19
N GLU A 256 14.26 -8.62 -29.04
CA GLU A 256 14.76 -9.49 -27.97
C GLU A 256 14.53 -10.96 -28.29
N LYS A 257 15.62 -11.75 -28.34
CA LYS A 257 15.54 -13.18 -28.67
C LYS A 257 14.70 -13.97 -27.66
N LYS A 258 14.81 -13.63 -26.37
CA LYS A 258 14.04 -14.28 -25.30
C LYS A 258 12.53 -14.04 -25.47
N VAL A 259 12.14 -12.81 -25.83
CA VAL A 259 10.74 -12.46 -26.12
C VAL A 259 10.20 -13.27 -27.30
N ARG A 260 10.94 -13.35 -28.42
CA ARG A 260 10.54 -14.19 -29.57
C ARG A 260 10.37 -15.66 -29.20
N GLN A 261 11.28 -16.20 -28.39
CA GLN A 261 11.22 -17.59 -27.94
C GLN A 261 10.01 -17.85 -27.06
N GLU A 262 9.69 -16.94 -26.14
CA GLU A 262 8.54 -17.09 -25.27
C GLU A 262 7.23 -16.95 -26.05
N ALA A 263 7.15 -16.01 -27.00
CA ALA A 263 5.98 -15.86 -27.86
C ALA A 263 5.73 -17.13 -28.69
N LYS A 264 6.79 -17.74 -29.23
CA LYS A 264 6.72 -19.04 -29.90
C LYS A 264 6.14 -20.11 -28.97
N LYS A 265 6.70 -20.27 -27.76
CA LYS A 265 6.22 -21.28 -26.79
C LYS A 265 4.76 -21.05 -26.41
N SER A 266 4.35 -19.80 -26.19
CA SER A 266 2.98 -19.45 -25.85
C SER A 266 2.00 -19.81 -26.97
N LEU A 267 2.33 -19.52 -28.23
CA LEU A 267 1.51 -19.94 -29.39
C LEU A 267 1.39 -21.47 -29.48
N LEU A 268 2.48 -22.20 -29.27
CA LEU A 268 2.46 -23.68 -29.23
C LEU A 268 1.57 -24.21 -28.11
N LYS A 269 1.61 -23.58 -26.92
CA LYS A 269 0.79 -23.96 -25.77
C LYS A 269 -0.70 -23.67 -25.98
N ILE A 270 -1.04 -22.56 -26.65
CA ILE A 270 -2.42 -22.25 -27.04
C ILE A 270 -2.94 -23.31 -28.04
N GLY A 271 -2.07 -23.81 -28.92
CA GLY A 271 -2.34 -24.96 -29.78
C GLY A 271 -3.37 -24.67 -30.86
N ASP A 272 -4.37 -25.55 -31.02
CA ASP A 272 -5.36 -25.50 -32.10
C ASP A 272 -6.13 -24.17 -32.18
N PHE A 273 -6.33 -23.50 -31.05
CA PHE A 273 -6.98 -22.18 -31.05
C PHE A 273 -6.12 -21.15 -31.81
N ALA A 274 -4.80 -21.18 -31.66
CA ALA A 274 -3.91 -20.26 -32.36
C ALA A 274 -3.91 -20.51 -33.88
N LEU A 275 -4.09 -21.76 -34.32
CA LEU A 275 -4.13 -22.10 -35.76
C LEU A 275 -5.23 -21.37 -36.52
N GLN A 276 -6.35 -21.04 -35.87
CA GLN A 276 -7.47 -20.32 -36.50
C GLN A 276 -7.08 -18.92 -36.99
N PHE A 277 -5.99 -18.36 -36.45
CA PHE A 277 -5.51 -17.01 -36.72
C PHE A 277 -4.16 -17.00 -37.44
N LEU A 278 -3.27 -17.97 -37.13
CA LEU A 278 -1.93 -18.06 -37.71
C LEU A 278 -1.95 -18.06 -39.25
N ASP A 279 -2.87 -18.79 -39.89
CA ASP A 279 -2.96 -18.85 -41.35
C ASP A 279 -3.38 -17.50 -41.96
N LYS A 280 -4.30 -16.77 -41.31
CA LYS A 280 -4.82 -15.49 -41.79
C LYS A 280 -3.80 -14.35 -41.65
N GLU A 281 -3.13 -14.30 -40.51
CA GLU A 281 -2.16 -13.24 -40.22
C GLU A 281 -0.86 -13.42 -41.00
N LYS A 282 -0.49 -14.67 -41.34
CA LYS A 282 0.74 -14.98 -42.08
C LYS A 282 0.87 -14.18 -43.37
N ASP A 283 -0.19 -14.02 -44.16
CA ASP A 283 -0.07 -13.48 -45.53
C ASP A 283 0.33 -12.00 -45.56
N ASN A 284 0.02 -11.26 -44.50
CA ASN A 284 0.32 -9.84 -44.36
C ASN A 284 1.74 -9.56 -43.84
N GLU A 285 2.49 -10.60 -43.47
CA GLU A 285 3.76 -10.44 -42.75
C GLU A 285 5.01 -10.60 -43.63
N ASP A 286 6.14 -10.14 -43.10
CA ASP A 286 7.44 -10.25 -43.75
C ASP A 286 7.92 -11.71 -43.92
N LYS A 287 8.92 -11.93 -44.77
CA LYS A 287 9.47 -13.27 -45.07
C LYS A 287 10.00 -13.98 -43.83
N TYR A 288 10.56 -13.25 -42.87
CA TYR A 288 11.13 -13.82 -41.66
C TYR A 288 10.02 -14.34 -40.74
N LEU A 289 8.99 -13.53 -40.51
CA LEU A 289 7.86 -13.86 -39.66
C LEU A 289 7.01 -14.98 -40.29
N LYS A 290 6.77 -14.95 -41.61
CA LYS A 290 6.14 -16.06 -42.35
C LYS A 290 6.81 -17.41 -42.07
N LYS A 291 8.15 -17.44 -42.11
CA LYS A 291 8.94 -18.66 -41.83
C LYS A 291 8.82 -19.12 -40.38
N GLN A 292 8.68 -18.20 -39.42
CA GLN A 292 8.45 -18.55 -38.02
C GLN A 292 7.04 -19.11 -37.80
N ILE A 293 6.02 -18.47 -38.35
CA ILE A 293 4.63 -18.93 -38.32
C ILE A 293 4.52 -20.33 -38.92
N ASP A 294 5.14 -20.58 -40.08
CA ASP A 294 5.15 -21.90 -40.72
C ASP A 294 5.76 -23.00 -39.84
N LYS A 295 6.83 -22.68 -39.11
CA LYS A 295 7.42 -23.62 -38.14
C LYS A 295 6.46 -23.92 -37.00
N ILE A 296 5.78 -22.90 -36.47
CA ILE A 296 4.80 -23.06 -35.39
C ILE A 296 3.62 -23.91 -35.85
N ILE A 297 3.03 -23.60 -37.01
CA ILE A 297 1.92 -24.38 -37.59
C ILE A 297 2.32 -25.86 -37.73
N LYS A 298 3.52 -26.15 -38.25
CA LYS A 298 4.04 -27.52 -38.39
C LYS A 298 4.25 -28.22 -37.05
N GLU A 299 4.65 -27.49 -36.01
CA GLU A 299 4.84 -28.03 -34.66
C GLU A 299 3.51 -28.30 -33.94
N ILE A 300 2.46 -27.49 -34.19
CA ILE A 300 1.11 -27.74 -33.65
C ILE A 300 0.41 -28.89 -34.40
N LYS A 301 0.50 -28.92 -35.73
CA LYS A 301 0.02 -30.00 -36.60
C LYS A 301 1.20 -30.79 -37.19
N PRO A 302 1.83 -31.70 -36.44
CA PRO A 302 2.77 -32.63 -37.03
C PRO A 302 1.98 -33.44 -38.07
N LYS A 303 2.40 -33.39 -39.34
CA LYS A 303 1.78 -34.16 -40.43
C LYS A 303 1.56 -35.60 -39.93
N GLU A 304 0.33 -36.11 -40.06
CA GLU A 304 0.06 -37.54 -39.93
C GLU A 304 1.07 -38.27 -40.84
N GLN A 305 1.99 -39.01 -40.21
CA GLN A 305 2.92 -39.87 -40.91
C GLN A 305 2.12 -41.09 -41.39
N ASN A 306 1.50 -40.97 -42.56
CA ASN A 306 1.12 -42.11 -43.40
C ASN A 306 2.30 -42.48 -44.31
#